data_AF-J9A347-F1
#
_entry.id   AF-J9A347-F1
#
_cell.length_a   1.000
_cell.length_b   1.000
_cell.length_c   1.000
_cell.angle_alpha   90.00
_cell.angle_beta   90.00
_cell.angle_gamma   90.00
#
_symmetry.space_group_name_H-M   'P 1'
#
loop_
_entity.id
_entity.type
_entity.pdbx_description
1 polymer ?
#
loop_
_entity_poly.entity_id
_entity_poly.type
_entity_poly.pdbx_seq_one_letter_code
_entity_poly.pdbx_strand_id
1 'polypeptide(L)'
;MFKVVMPIKRKPGMSKSEFEAYYESNHRLIGEKYLRGYAHKYTRRYLHNLNDGSGVEQDDPEYDVLLEAWYPDEETFRAFLDSISTPEITDEITTDEEKLFDRTSMRMYLIDEHDSEIL
;
A
#
# COMPACT_ATOMS: atom_id res chain seq x y z
N MET A 1 6.75 -10.74 -14.42
CA MET A 1 5.67 -10.56 -13.44
C MET A 1 5.44 -9.06 -13.29
N PHE A 2 4.19 -8.61 -13.36
CA PHE A 2 3.84 -7.19 -13.31
C PHE A 2 3.72 -6.75 -11.85
N LYS A 3 4.62 -5.88 -11.38
CA LYS A 3 4.72 -5.50 -9.98
C LYS A 3 4.35 -4.03 -9.81
N VAL A 4 3.45 -3.74 -8.88
CA VAL A 4 3.10 -2.35 -8.54
C VAL A 4 3.39 -2.06 -7.08
N VAL A 5 3.86 -0.85 -6.82
CA VAL A 5 4.02 -0.31 -5.46
C VAL A 5 3.14 0.92 -5.29
N MET A 6 2.52 1.02 -4.12
CA MET A 6 1.74 2.17 -3.68
C MET A 6 2.34 2.70 -2.37
N PRO A 7 3.10 3.79 -2.42
CA PRO A 7 3.45 4.54 -1.22
C PRO A 7 2.22 5.30 -0.71
N ILE A 8 1.90 5.13 0.57
CA ILE A 8 0.69 5.67 1.18
C ILE A 8 1.03 6.35 2.51
N LYS A 9 0.55 7.58 2.72
CA LYS A 9 0.65 8.31 3.98
C LYS A 9 -0.60 8.11 4.82
N ARG A 10 -0.44 8.01 6.15
CA ARG A 10 -1.58 7.95 7.09
C ARG A 10 -2.34 9.28 7.11
N LYS A 11 -3.63 9.22 7.46
CA LYS A 11 -4.50 10.38 7.61
C LYS A 11 -3.91 11.41 8.59
N PRO A 12 -4.01 12.73 8.33
CA PRO A 12 -3.55 13.75 9.26
C PRO A 12 -4.21 13.60 10.64
N GLY A 13 -3.39 13.67 11.69
CA GLY A 13 -3.84 13.51 13.08
C GLY A 13 -3.93 12.06 13.57
N MET A 14 -3.70 11.06 12.71
CA MET A 14 -3.61 9.66 13.11
C MET A 14 -2.18 9.31 13.56
N SER A 15 -2.03 8.61 14.68
CA SER A 15 -0.72 8.09 15.08
C SER A 15 -0.29 6.90 14.22
N LYS A 16 1.02 6.60 14.19
CA LYS A 16 1.57 5.48 13.44
C LYS A 16 1.00 4.13 13.90
N SER A 17 0.92 3.92 15.21
CA SER A 17 0.40 2.67 15.79
C SER A 17 -1.09 2.48 15.53
N GLU A 18 -1.90 3.53 15.62
CA GLU A 18 -3.32 3.48 15.24
C GLU A 18 -3.48 3.16 13.75
N PHE A 19 -2.64 3.76 12.90
CA PHE A 19 -2.64 3.51 11.46
C PHE A 19 -2.36 2.04 11.16
N GLU A 20 -1.28 1.48 11.68
CA GLU A 20 -0.93 0.07 11.50
C GLU A 20 -2.01 -0.88 12.03
N ALA A 21 -2.52 -0.60 13.24
CA ALA A 21 -3.56 -1.41 13.86
C ALA A 21 -4.86 -1.41 13.03
N TYR A 22 -5.30 -0.23 12.57
CA TYR A 22 -6.48 -0.11 11.72
C TYR A 22 -6.26 -0.78 10.38
N TYR A 23 -5.11 -0.56 9.73
CA TYR A 23 -4.78 -1.13 8.44
C TYR A 23 -4.84 -2.66 8.49
N GLU A 24 -4.14 -3.28 9.44
CA GLU A 24 -4.01 -4.74 9.51
C GLU A 24 -5.33 -5.43 9.91
N SER A 25 -6.15 -4.76 10.71
CA SER A 25 -7.43 -5.29 11.18
C SER A 25 -8.59 -5.05 10.21
N ASN A 26 -8.50 -4.06 9.31
CA ASN A 26 -9.59 -3.64 8.43
C ASN A 26 -9.15 -3.57 6.96
N HIS A 27 -8.34 -2.57 6.59
CA HIS A 27 -8.01 -2.29 5.19
C HIS A 27 -7.34 -3.47 4.46
N ARG A 28 -6.46 -4.21 5.16
CA ARG A 28 -5.83 -5.42 4.62
C ARG A 28 -6.88 -6.42 4.11
N LEU A 29 -7.99 -6.58 4.82
CA LEU A 29 -9.04 -7.55 4.46
C LEU A 29 -9.73 -7.16 3.15
N ILE A 30 -9.93 -5.87 2.91
CA ILE A 30 -10.45 -5.33 1.63
C ILE A 30 -9.45 -5.66 0.51
N GLY A 31 -8.16 -5.39 0.73
CA GLY A 31 -7.11 -5.78 -0.21
C GLY A 31 -7.12 -7.28 -0.52
N GLU A 32 -7.19 -8.14 0.50
CA GLU A 32 -7.24 -9.59 0.33
C GLU A 32 -8.51 -10.09 -0.37
N LYS A 33 -9.64 -9.42 -0.14
CA LYS A 33 -10.92 -9.72 -0.80
C LYS A 33 -10.81 -9.48 -2.30
N TYR A 34 -10.32 -8.31 -2.73
CA TYR A 34 -10.34 -7.90 -4.14
C TYR A 34 -9.12 -8.33 -4.94
N LEU A 35 -7.95 -8.51 -4.31
CA LEU A 35 -6.76 -9.02 -5.00
C LEU A 35 -6.82 -10.53 -5.27
N ARG A 36 -7.70 -11.26 -4.58
CA ARG A 36 -7.85 -12.71 -4.72
C ARG A 36 -8.24 -13.06 -6.15
N GLY A 37 -7.45 -13.92 -6.78
CA GLY A 37 -7.63 -14.34 -8.17
C GLY A 37 -6.87 -13.49 -9.19
N TYR A 38 -6.31 -12.34 -8.77
CA TYR A 38 -5.52 -11.45 -9.64
C TYR A 38 -4.04 -11.40 -9.25
N ALA A 39 -3.73 -11.25 -7.96
CA ALA A 39 -2.36 -11.08 -7.49
C ALA A 39 -1.81 -12.34 -6.79
N HIS A 40 -0.54 -12.65 -7.03
CA HIS A 40 0.22 -13.72 -6.38
C HIS A 40 0.85 -13.28 -5.06
N LYS A 41 1.02 -11.97 -4.85
CA LYS A 41 1.58 -11.40 -3.63
C LYS A 41 0.89 -10.09 -3.30
N TYR A 42 0.67 -9.88 -2.01
CA TYR A 42 0.17 -8.64 -1.41
C TYR A 42 0.95 -8.38 -0.12
N THR A 43 1.82 -7.37 -0.11
CA THR A 43 2.71 -7.06 1.03
C THR A 43 2.52 -5.62 1.47
N ARG A 44 2.57 -5.39 2.79
CA ARG A 44 2.62 -4.05 3.39
C ARG A 44 3.93 -3.92 4.14
N ARG A 45 4.78 -2.97 3.74
CA ARG A 45 6.03 -2.67 4.45
C ARG A 45 5.88 -1.32 5.13
N TYR A 46 5.73 -1.33 6.45
CA TYR A 46 5.59 -0.11 7.24
C TYR A 46 6.95 0.57 7.40
N LEU A 47 7.00 1.87 7.09
CA LEU A 47 8.21 2.67 7.18
C LEU A 47 8.33 3.25 8.58
N HIS A 48 9.44 2.95 9.24
CA HIS A 48 9.84 3.53 10.52
C HIS A 48 11.19 4.20 10.33
N ASN A 49 11.41 5.31 11.04
CA ASN A 49 12.71 5.97 11.03
C ASN A 49 13.79 5.02 11.52
N LEU A 50 14.90 4.98 10.80
CA LEU A 50 16.07 4.23 11.21
C LEU A 50 16.69 4.95 12.41
N ASN A 51 16.88 4.25 13.53
CA ASN A 51 17.72 4.78 14.59
C ASN A 51 19.19 4.68 14.17
N ASP A 52 19.78 5.81 13.79
CA ASP A 52 21.17 5.92 13.34
C ASP A 52 22.17 6.10 14.50
N GLY A 53 21.69 6.08 15.75
CA GLY A 53 22.51 6.25 16.95
C GLY A 53 22.95 7.68 17.22
N SER A 54 22.51 8.67 16.44
CA SER A 54 22.85 10.09 16.65
C SER A 54 22.14 10.70 17.85
N GLY A 55 21.05 10.08 18.32
CA GLY A 55 20.17 10.63 19.35
C GLY A 55 19.27 11.78 18.86
N VAL A 56 19.29 12.08 17.56
CA VAL A 56 18.41 13.08 16.94
C VAL A 56 17.11 12.41 16.51
N GLU A 57 15.97 12.97 16.91
CA GLU A 57 14.68 12.55 16.39
C GLU A 57 14.56 12.97 14.92
N GLN A 58 14.32 12.00 14.04
CA GLN A 58 14.06 12.24 12.63
C GLN A 58 12.59 12.60 12.40
N ASP A 59 12.35 13.45 11.41
CA ASP A 59 11.00 13.78 10.95
C ASP A 59 10.24 12.51 10.52
N ASP A 60 8.92 12.57 10.57
CA ASP A 60 8.07 11.48 10.10
C ASP A 60 8.39 11.12 8.64
N PRO A 61 8.42 9.82 8.27
CA PRO A 61 8.58 9.40 6.89
C PRO A 61 7.56 10.06 5.95
N GLU A 62 7.97 10.37 4.72
CA GLU A 62 7.08 10.90 3.68
C GLU A 62 5.89 9.97 3.41
N TYR A 63 6.09 8.66 3.57
CA TYR A 63 5.04 7.65 3.46
C TYR A 63 5.08 6.72 4.66
N ASP A 64 3.93 6.20 5.05
CA ASP A 64 3.82 5.32 6.20
C ASP A 64 3.90 3.84 5.83
N VAL A 65 3.49 3.48 4.62
CA VAL A 65 3.52 2.10 4.14
C VAL A 65 3.82 2.06 2.65
N LEU A 66 4.62 1.07 2.25
CA LEU A 66 4.75 0.64 0.86
C LEU A 66 3.91 -0.63 0.69
N LEU A 67 2.72 -0.47 0.09
CA LEU A 67 1.92 -1.59 -0.37
C LEU A 67 2.52 -2.08 -1.69
N GLU A 68 2.72 -3.38 -1.82
CA GLU A 68 3.17 -3.98 -3.08
C GLU A 68 2.30 -5.18 -3.47
N ALA A 69 1.91 -5.23 -4.74
CA ALA A 69 1.13 -6.31 -5.32
C ALA A 69 1.79 -6.85 -6.59
N TRP A 70 1.81 -8.17 -6.73
CA TRP A 70 2.43 -8.87 -7.87
C TRP A 70 1.37 -9.59 -8.69
N TYR A 71 1.23 -9.20 -9.95
CA TYR A 71 0.31 -9.79 -10.92
C TYR A 71 1.11 -10.61 -11.94
N PRO A 72 0.53 -11.67 -12.54
CA PRO A 72 1.22 -12.44 -13.58
C PRO A 72 1.68 -11.55 -14.75
N ASP A 73 0.81 -10.64 -15.19
CA ASP A 73 1.01 -9.73 -16.33
C ASP A 73 0.20 -8.43 -16.18
N GLU A 74 0.40 -7.51 -17.13
CA GLU A 74 -0.31 -6.22 -17.18
C GLU A 74 -1.81 -6.38 -17.47
N GLU A 75 -2.20 -7.38 -18.27
CA GLU A 75 -3.60 -7.64 -18.60
C GLU A 75 -4.41 -7.99 -17.35
N THR A 76 -3.86 -8.86 -16.50
CA THR A 76 -4.46 -9.24 -15.22
C THR A 76 -4.55 -8.05 -14.25
N PHE A 77 -3.54 -7.18 -14.24
CA PHE A 77 -3.59 -5.94 -13.46
C PHE A 77 -4.70 -4.99 -13.96
N ARG A 78 -4.86 -4.83 -15.27
CA ARG A 78 -5.95 -4.03 -15.86
C ARG A 78 -7.31 -4.63 -15.54
N ALA A 79 -7.47 -5.94 -15.67
CA ALA A 79 -8.69 -6.64 -15.28
C ALA A 79 -9.02 -6.45 -13.79
N PHE A 80 -8.00 -6.44 -12.92
CA PHE A 80 -8.17 -6.10 -11.51
C PHE A 80 -8.72 -4.68 -11.32
N LEU A 81 -8.11 -3.67 -11.95
CA LEU A 81 -8.58 -2.27 -11.87
C LEU A 81 -10.04 -2.14 -12.36
N ASP A 82 -10.37 -2.80 -13.46
CA ASP A 82 -11.73 -2.81 -13.99
C ASP A 82 -12.71 -3.47 -13.01
N SER A 83 -12.31 -4.56 -12.35
CA SER A 83 -13.15 -5.27 -11.39
C SER A 83 -13.53 -4.44 -10.16
N ILE A 84 -12.63 -3.55 -9.71
CA ILE A 84 -12.87 -2.68 -8.54
C ILE A 84 -13.54 -1.35 -8.91
N SER A 85 -13.73 -1.07 -10.20
CA SER A 85 -14.30 0.19 -10.70
C SER A 85 -15.83 0.27 -10.58
N THR A 86 -16.49 -0.79 -10.14
CA THR A 86 -17.94 -0.75 -9.90
C THR A 86 -18.26 0.21 -8.74
N PRO A 87 -19.39 0.95 -8.79
CA PRO A 87 -19.72 1.93 -7.76
C PRO A 87 -19.74 1.37 -6.34
N GLU A 88 -20.27 0.15 -6.16
CA GLU A 88 -20.35 -0.51 -4.86
C GLU A 88 -18.96 -0.82 -4.27
N ILE A 89 -18.04 -1.36 -5.08
CA ILE A 89 -16.68 -1.69 -4.62
C ILE A 89 -15.87 -0.41 -4.40
N THR A 90 -15.99 0.56 -5.29
CA THR A 90 -15.32 1.86 -5.15
C THR A 90 -15.78 2.60 -3.89
N ASP A 91 -17.06 2.51 -3.52
CA ASP A 91 -17.61 3.11 -2.31
C ASP A 91 -17.10 2.41 -1.03
N GLU A 92 -17.05 1.07 -1.02
CA GLU A 92 -16.46 0.29 0.09
C GLU A 92 -14.99 0.68 0.32
N ILE A 93 -14.19 0.71 -0.76
CA ILE A 93 -12.78 1.07 -0.71
C ILE A 93 -12.64 2.53 -0.25
N THR A 94 -13.35 3.47 -0.88
CA THR A 94 -13.24 4.91 -0.56
C THR A 94 -13.62 5.20 0.89
N THR A 95 -14.71 4.60 1.37
CA THR A 95 -15.18 4.78 2.75
C THR A 95 -14.17 4.27 3.77
N ASP A 96 -13.44 3.19 3.45
CA ASP A 96 -12.37 2.70 4.31
C ASP A 96 -11.12 3.57 4.23
N GLU A 97 -10.68 3.92 3.02
CA GLU A 97 -9.51 4.78 2.78
C GLU A 97 -9.63 6.14 3.48
N GLU A 98 -10.81 6.75 3.50
CA GLU A 98 -11.06 8.03 4.18
C GLU A 98 -10.85 7.99 5.70
N LYS A 99 -10.84 6.79 6.30
CA LYS A 99 -10.62 6.61 7.73
C LYS A 99 -9.13 6.59 8.09
N LEU A 100 -8.26 6.10 7.20
CA LEU A 100 -6.86 5.83 7.53
C LEU A 100 -5.81 6.49 6.63
N PHE A 101 -6.14 6.91 5.40
CA PHE A 101 -5.17 7.46 4.45
C PHE A 101 -5.30 8.98 4.27
N ASP A 102 -4.17 9.62 4.01
CA ASP A 102 -4.16 10.85 3.22
C ASP A 102 -4.25 10.47 1.73
N ARG A 103 -5.47 10.49 1.20
CA ARG A 103 -5.75 10.08 -0.17
C ARG A 103 -5.12 11.00 -1.22
N THR A 104 -4.74 12.23 -0.85
CA THR A 104 -4.12 13.19 -1.79
C THR A 104 -2.67 12.84 -2.12
N SER A 105 -1.99 12.11 -1.22
CA SER A 105 -0.60 11.69 -1.39
C SER A 105 -0.46 10.31 -2.01
N MET A 106 -1.54 9.53 -2.14
CA MET A 106 -1.50 8.18 -2.72
C MET A 106 -1.04 8.21 -4.17
N ARG A 107 -0.06 7.35 -4.48
CA ARG A 107 0.45 7.13 -5.84
C ARG A 107 0.52 5.64 -6.12
N MET A 108 0.57 5.28 -7.39
CA MET A 108 0.79 3.92 -7.84
C MET A 108 1.87 3.94 -8.92
N TYR A 109 2.86 3.08 -8.77
CA TYR A 109 3.99 2.98 -9.69
C TYR A 109 4.17 1.54 -10.15
N LEU A 110 4.52 1.37 -11.43
CA LEU A 110 5.09 0.14 -11.95
C LEU A 110 6.53 0.03 -11.45
N ILE A 111 6.92 -1.15 -10.98
CA ILE A 111 8.30 -1.43 -10.58
C ILE A 111 9.04 -2.04 -11.78
N ASP A 112 10.12 -1.38 -12.20
CA ASP A 112 11.17 -1.98 -13.03
C ASP A 112 12.32 -2.40 -12.11
N GLU A 113 12.59 -3.71 -12.04
CA GLU A 113 13.49 -4.31 -11.06
C GLU A 113 14.78 -4.78 -11.74
N HIS A 114 15.92 -4.37 -11.18
CA HIS A 114 17.25 -4.78 -11.63
C HIS A 114 18.05 -5.24 -10.41
N ASP A 115 18.36 -6.53 -10.36
CA ASP A 115 19.14 -7.12 -9.28
C ASP A 115 20.64 -7.14 -9.62
N SER A 116 21.47 -6.96 -8.60
CA SER A 116 22.92 -7.18 -8.67
C SER A 116 23.32 -8.32 -7.77
N GLU A 117 24.30 -9.12 -8.18
CA GLU A 117 24.90 -10.12 -7.29
C GLU A 117 25.78 -9.40 -6.26
N ILE A 118 25.33 -9.41 -5.01
CA ILE A 118 26.09 -8.87 -3.87
C ILE A 118 26.41 -10.06 -2.95
N LEU A 119 27.62 -10.61 -3.12
CA LEU A 119 28.22 -11.78 -2.44
C LEU A 119 27.69 -13.15 -2.86
#